data_AF-A0A6A8GCV9-F1
#
_entry.id   AF-A0A6A8GCV9-F1
#
_cell.length_a   1.000
_cell.length_b   1.000
_cell.length_c   1.000
_cell.angle_alpha   90.00
_cell.angle_beta   90.00
_cell.angle_gamma   90.00
#
_symmetry.space_group_name_H-M   'P 1'
#
loop_
_entity.id
_entity.type
_entity.pdbx_description
1 polymer ?
#
loop_
_entity_poly.entity_id
_entity_poly.type
_entity_poly.pdbx_seq_one_letter_code
_entity_poly.pdbx_strand_id
1 'polypeptide(L)'
;MIRVVLTCLLTVAIAGVAFPAVDAARADATTVTIGTMADDIAHAAASLAATEDPPPAGLAGARRHVVLDVPSGSWRATGVSRLTVHGGDGVELAATTASGTTIVRRVGGPRVHVVGERLVLGPGEHRLRLTLAANTAGPVVVVAPA
;
A
#
# COMPACT_ATOMS: atom_id res chain seq x y z
N MET A 1 -1.04 52.60 -1.08
CA MET A 1 -0.80 51.68 -2.20
C MET A 1 0.44 50.82 -2.02
N ILE A 2 1.60 51.36 -1.62
CA ILE A 2 2.83 50.57 -1.46
C ILE A 2 2.73 49.45 -0.40
N ARG A 3 1.98 49.68 0.70
CA ARG A 3 1.69 48.65 1.70
C ARG A 3 0.99 47.43 1.11
N VAL A 4 0.01 47.64 0.22
CA VAL A 4 -0.75 46.56 -0.42
C VAL A 4 0.15 45.75 -1.36
N VAL A 5 0.99 46.43 -2.14
CA VAL A 5 1.96 45.79 -3.03
C VAL A 5 2.97 44.97 -2.24
N LEU A 6 3.51 45.52 -1.15
CA LEU A 6 4.45 44.83 -0.27
C LEU A 6 3.81 43.59 0.37
N THR A 7 2.56 43.69 0.83
CA THR A 7 1.83 42.55 1.39
C THR A 7 1.61 41.47 0.35
N CYS A 8 1.17 41.82 -0.87
CA CYS A 8 1.02 40.84 -1.96
C CYS A 8 2.34 40.14 -2.31
N LEU A 9 3.44 40.89 -2.45
CA LEU A 9 4.75 40.31 -2.75
C LEU A 9 5.22 39.38 -1.64
N LEU A 10 5.02 39.78 -0.37
CA LEU A 10 5.36 38.94 0.77
C LEU A 10 4.53 37.66 0.81
N THR A 11 3.21 37.74 0.54
CA THR A 11 2.35 36.55 0.48
C THR A 11 2.77 35.60 -0.62
N VAL A 12 3.09 36.10 -1.82
CA VAL A 12 3.57 35.27 -2.94
C VAL A 12 4.92 34.64 -2.61
N ALA A 13 5.84 35.40 -2.00
CA ALA A 13 7.14 34.89 -1.58
C ALA A 13 7.02 33.77 -0.53
N ILE A 14 6.15 33.95 0.49
CA ILE A 14 5.89 32.93 1.51
C ILE A 14 5.23 31.70 0.87
N ALA A 15 4.23 31.91 0.01
CA ALA A 15 3.52 30.84 -0.67
C ALA A 15 4.47 29.98 -1.53
N GLY A 16 5.34 30.64 -2.32
CA GLY A 16 6.32 29.96 -3.17
C GLY A 16 7.29 29.06 -2.40
N VAL A 17 7.62 29.39 -1.15
CA VAL A 17 8.48 28.57 -0.28
C VAL A 17 7.70 27.49 0.47
N ALA A 18 6.46 27.77 0.87
CA ALA A 18 5.66 26.86 1.69
C ALA A 18 5.08 25.69 0.89
N PHE A 19 4.66 25.90 -0.36
CA PHE A 19 4.01 24.86 -1.17
C PHE A 19 4.87 23.59 -1.36
N PRO A 20 6.15 23.69 -1.77
CA PRO A 20 7.00 22.50 -1.93
C PRO A 20 7.18 21.70 -0.64
N ALA A 21 7.29 22.37 0.50
CA ALA A 21 7.44 21.71 1.81
C ALA A 21 6.16 20.94 2.20
N VAL A 22 4.99 21.49 1.90
CA VAL A 22 3.70 20.82 2.15
C VAL A 22 3.55 19.57 1.27
N ASP A 23 3.93 19.65 0.00
CA ASP A 23 3.82 18.52 -0.92
C ASP A 23 4.78 17.38 -0.55
N ALA A 24 5.99 17.72 -0.08
CA ALA A 24 6.92 16.74 0.47
C ALA A 24 6.33 16.02 1.71
N ALA A 25 5.78 16.79 2.66
CA ALA A 25 5.16 16.21 3.86
C ALA A 25 3.97 15.28 3.53
N ARG A 26 3.18 15.62 2.51
CA ARG A 26 2.08 14.77 2.02
C ARG A 26 2.58 13.47 1.40
N ALA A 27 3.69 13.52 0.65
CA ALA A 27 4.31 12.34 0.06
C ALA A 27 4.90 11.41 1.14
N ASP A 28 5.52 11.97 2.18
CA ASP A 28 6.02 11.22 3.33
C ASP A 28 4.90 10.52 4.08
N ALA A 29 3.81 11.23 4.37
CA ALA A 29 2.63 10.64 5.01
C ALA A 29 2.08 9.46 4.20
N THR A 30 2.01 9.60 2.88
CA THR A 30 1.58 8.53 1.97
C THR A 30 2.52 7.34 2.02
N THR A 31 3.83 7.58 2.02
CA THR A 31 4.86 6.54 2.11
C THR A 31 4.74 5.73 3.40
N VAL A 32 4.45 6.39 4.53
CA VAL A 32 4.17 5.72 5.80
C VAL A 32 2.92 4.84 5.68
N THR A 33 1.83 5.36 5.13
CA THR A 33 0.58 4.58 4.96
C THR A 33 0.77 3.36 4.07
N ILE A 34 1.49 3.48 2.94
CA ILE A 34 1.84 2.32 2.09
C ILE A 34 2.71 1.32 2.84
N GLY A 35 3.65 1.80 3.66
CA GLY A 35 4.49 0.95 4.51
C GLY A 35 3.65 0.12 5.48
N THR A 36 2.77 0.77 6.24
CA THR A 36 1.88 0.10 7.20
C THR A 36 0.98 -0.93 6.51
N MET A 37 0.41 -0.62 5.35
CA MET A 37 -0.38 -1.58 4.58
C MET A 37 0.43 -2.83 4.17
N ALA A 38 1.69 -2.66 3.76
CA ALA A 38 2.55 -3.79 3.43
C ALA A 38 2.84 -4.66 4.66
N ASP A 39 3.12 -4.01 5.80
CA ASP A 39 3.36 -4.68 7.07
C ASP A 39 2.12 -5.45 7.56
N ASP A 40 0.92 -4.90 7.40
CA ASP A 40 -0.34 -5.55 7.78
C ASP A 40 -0.61 -6.83 6.98
N ILE A 41 -0.37 -6.79 5.66
CA ILE A 41 -0.49 -7.98 4.80
C ILE A 41 0.56 -9.02 5.19
N ALA A 42 1.81 -8.60 5.36
CA ALA A 42 2.91 -9.49 5.73
C ALA A 42 2.66 -10.15 7.09
N HIS A 43 2.20 -9.37 8.07
CA HIS A 43 1.85 -9.86 9.40
C HIS A 43 0.67 -10.82 9.36
N ALA A 44 -0.39 -10.52 8.61
CA ALA A 44 -1.52 -11.42 8.46
C ALA A 44 -1.12 -12.73 7.76
N ALA A 45 -0.26 -12.67 6.74
CA ALA A 45 0.27 -13.83 6.07
C ALA A 45 1.17 -14.67 6.99
N ALA A 46 2.08 -14.03 7.73
CA ALA A 46 2.97 -14.70 8.68
C ALA A 46 2.20 -15.35 9.83
N SER A 47 1.20 -14.64 10.39
CA SER A 47 0.30 -15.20 11.40
C SER A 47 -0.42 -16.42 10.86
N LEU A 48 -1.00 -16.35 9.66
CA LEU A 48 -1.71 -17.48 9.06
C LEU A 48 -0.78 -18.69 8.85
N ALA A 49 0.45 -18.47 8.39
CA ALA A 49 1.42 -19.54 8.17
C ALA A 49 1.99 -20.12 9.48
N ALA A 50 2.00 -19.34 10.57
CA ALA A 50 2.53 -19.78 11.86
C ALA A 50 1.49 -20.48 12.74
N THR A 51 0.20 -20.13 12.60
CA THR A 51 -0.86 -20.65 13.48
C THR A 51 -1.70 -21.75 12.85
N GLU A 52 -1.70 -21.88 11.52
CA GLU A 52 -2.56 -22.83 10.80
C GLU A 52 -1.71 -23.87 10.09
N ASP A 53 -2.19 -25.11 10.09
CA ASP A 53 -1.55 -26.19 9.33
C ASP A 53 -1.86 -26.06 7.83
N PRO A 54 -0.87 -26.21 6.95
CA PRO A 54 -1.09 -26.15 5.52
C PRO A 54 -1.97 -27.32 5.06
N PRO A 55 -3.00 -27.06 4.24
CA PRO A 55 -3.84 -28.13 3.70
C PRO A 55 -3.03 -28.99 2.71
N PRO A 56 -3.54 -30.19 2.36
CA PRO A 56 -3.00 -30.95 1.23
C PRO A 56 -2.94 -30.11 -0.05
N ALA A 57 -1.95 -30.39 -0.89
CA ALA A 57 -1.73 -29.63 -2.13
C ALA A 57 -2.99 -29.62 -3.01
N GLY A 58 -3.35 -28.43 -3.51
CA GLY A 58 -4.55 -28.23 -4.33
C GLY A 58 -5.86 -27.98 -3.54
N LEU A 59 -5.83 -28.04 -2.21
CA LEU A 59 -6.96 -27.65 -1.36
C LEU A 59 -6.74 -26.28 -0.72
N ALA A 60 -7.84 -25.55 -0.53
CA ALA A 60 -7.83 -24.28 0.18
C ALA A 60 -7.94 -24.53 1.69
N GLY A 61 -7.04 -23.91 2.45
CA GLY A 61 -6.97 -24.00 3.91
C GLY A 61 -7.61 -22.79 4.60
N ALA A 62 -7.05 -22.46 5.77
CA ALA A 62 -7.51 -21.35 6.60
C ALA A 62 -7.48 -20.01 5.84
N ARG A 63 -8.39 -19.10 6.21
CA ARG A 63 -8.58 -17.81 5.54
C ARG A 63 -8.57 -16.66 6.52
N ARG A 64 -8.00 -15.53 6.11
CA ARG A 64 -8.05 -14.27 6.84
C ARG A 64 -8.38 -13.12 5.90
N HIS A 65 -9.06 -12.10 6.43
CA HIS A 65 -9.36 -10.90 5.67
C HIS A 65 -8.50 -9.75 6.17
N VAL A 66 -7.96 -8.98 5.24
CA VAL A 66 -7.24 -7.74 5.49
C VAL A 66 -7.95 -6.64 4.73
N VAL A 67 -8.19 -5.50 5.38
CA VAL A 67 -8.77 -4.32 4.74
C VAL A 67 -7.62 -3.36 4.46
N LEU A 68 -7.53 -2.89 3.22
CA LEU A 68 -6.58 -1.88 2.80
C LEU A 68 -7.34 -0.60 2.49
N ASP A 69 -6.94 0.51 3.09
CA ASP A 69 -7.46 1.83 2.73
C ASP A 69 -6.44 2.55 1.86
N VAL A 70 -6.68 2.54 0.54
CA VAL A 70 -5.78 3.15 -0.44
C VAL A 70 -6.05 4.66 -0.48
N PRO A 71 -5.08 5.51 -0.11
CA PRO A 71 -5.34 6.94 0.04
C PRO A 71 -5.89 7.57 -1.24
N SER A 72 -7.09 8.16 -1.18
CA SER A 72 -7.66 8.91 -2.31
C SER A 72 -7.04 10.31 -2.48
N GLY A 73 -6.24 10.74 -1.52
CA GLY A 73 -5.67 12.08 -1.43
C GLY A 73 -6.49 12.98 -0.52
N SER A 74 -5.78 13.79 0.26
CA SER A 74 -6.37 14.74 1.19
C SER A 74 -5.46 15.94 1.37
N TRP A 75 -5.87 16.91 2.18
CA TRP A 75 -4.98 18.02 2.52
C TRP A 75 -3.71 17.56 3.27
N ARG A 76 -3.72 16.38 3.92
CA ARG A 76 -2.60 15.84 4.72
C ARG A 76 -1.76 14.79 3.98
N ALA A 77 -2.28 14.16 2.93
CA ALA A 77 -1.61 13.06 2.26
C ALA A 77 -1.84 13.10 0.75
N THR A 78 -0.81 12.72 -0.01
CA THR A 78 -0.89 12.61 -1.46
C THR A 78 -1.77 11.42 -1.83
N GLY A 79 -2.67 11.63 -2.80
CA GLY A 79 -3.52 10.56 -3.30
C GLY A 79 -2.73 9.52 -4.08
N VAL A 80 -3.15 8.28 -3.98
CA VAL A 80 -2.66 7.14 -4.77
C VAL A 80 -3.67 6.90 -5.88
N SER A 81 -3.20 6.99 -7.13
CA SER A 81 -4.02 6.70 -8.31
C SER A 81 -4.09 5.20 -8.60
N ARG A 82 -3.03 4.47 -8.24
CA ARG A 82 -2.89 3.03 -8.47
C ARG A 82 -2.01 2.41 -7.41
N LEU A 83 -2.46 1.33 -6.79
CA LEU A 83 -1.67 0.45 -5.93
C LEU A 83 -1.56 -0.92 -6.59
N THR A 84 -0.36 -1.46 -6.73
CA THR A 84 -0.14 -2.82 -7.22
C THR A 84 0.47 -3.70 -6.13
N VAL A 85 -0.15 -4.85 -5.89
CA VAL A 85 0.30 -5.86 -4.94
C VAL A 85 0.96 -7.00 -5.70
N HIS A 86 2.19 -7.31 -5.32
CA HIS A 86 2.99 -8.41 -5.84
C HIS A 86 3.30 -9.40 -4.71
N GLY A 87 3.27 -10.69 -5.06
CA GLY A 87 3.73 -11.77 -4.19
C GLY A 87 5.17 -12.16 -4.48
N GLY A 88 5.67 -13.15 -3.75
CA GLY A 88 7.05 -13.64 -3.78
C GLY A 88 7.43 -14.19 -2.42
N ASP A 89 8.66 -13.92 -1.98
CA ASP A 89 9.12 -14.21 -0.61
C ASP A 89 8.71 -13.08 0.34
N GLY A 90 7.40 -12.92 0.51
CA GLY A 90 6.77 -11.80 1.19
C GLY A 90 5.84 -11.01 0.27
N VAL A 91 5.60 -9.74 0.60
CA VAL A 91 4.70 -8.86 -0.14
C VAL A 91 5.44 -7.62 -0.63
N GLU A 92 5.14 -7.23 -1.86
CA GLU A 92 5.60 -5.97 -2.46
C GLU A 92 4.40 -5.12 -2.87
N LEU A 93 4.36 -3.90 -2.36
CA LEU A 93 3.40 -2.87 -2.74
C LEU A 93 4.11 -1.81 -3.58
N ALA A 94 3.58 -1.50 -4.76
CA ALA A 94 3.99 -0.35 -5.53
C ALA A 94 2.81 0.60 -5.73
N ALA A 95 2.92 1.82 -5.21
CA ALA A 95 1.88 2.84 -5.23
C ALA A 95 2.30 3.99 -6.15
N THR A 96 1.53 4.26 -7.18
CA THR A 96 1.68 5.45 -8.03
C THR A 96 0.79 6.56 -7.48
N THR A 97 1.41 7.66 -7.07
CA THR A 97 0.70 8.84 -6.59
C THR A 97 -0.02 9.57 -7.72
N ALA A 98 -0.95 10.46 -7.39
CA ALA A 98 -1.61 11.34 -8.37
C ALA A 98 -0.61 12.29 -9.08
N SER A 99 0.54 12.57 -8.45
CA SER A 99 1.64 13.33 -9.04
C SER A 99 2.55 12.51 -9.97
N GLY A 100 2.32 11.19 -10.09
CA GLY A 100 3.11 10.28 -10.93
C GLY A 100 4.32 9.64 -10.23
N THR A 101 4.63 10.03 -9.00
CA THR A 101 5.70 9.39 -8.20
C THR A 101 5.31 7.96 -7.85
N THR A 102 6.23 7.01 -8.02
CA THR A 102 5.99 5.62 -7.61
C THR A 102 6.77 5.30 -6.34
N ILE A 103 6.05 4.85 -5.31
CA ILE A 103 6.57 4.42 -4.02
C ILE A 103 6.53 2.89 -4.00
N VAL A 104 7.68 2.24 -3.76
CA VAL A 104 7.76 0.78 -3.66
C VAL A 104 8.14 0.40 -2.23
N ARG A 105 7.37 -0.52 -1.64
CA ARG A 105 7.60 -1.08 -0.31
C ARG A 105 7.60 -2.60 -0.38
N ARG A 106 8.64 -3.22 0.15
CA ARG A 106 8.80 -4.67 0.21
C ARG A 106 8.93 -5.11 1.66
N VAL A 107 8.17 -6.11 2.04
CA VAL A 107 8.21 -6.71 3.37
C VAL A 107 8.38 -8.21 3.19
N GLY A 108 9.47 -8.75 3.74
CA GLY A 108 9.75 -10.18 3.70
C GLY A 108 8.76 -10.96 4.55
N GLY A 109 8.59 -12.25 4.26
CA GLY A 109 7.65 -13.08 5.00
C GLY A 109 7.50 -14.48 4.40
N PRO A 110 6.40 -15.20 4.73
CA PRO A 110 6.10 -16.45 4.06
C PRO A 110 5.88 -16.22 2.57
N ARG A 111 5.92 -17.29 1.79
CA ARG A 111 5.66 -17.21 0.35
C ARG A 111 4.24 -16.73 0.09
N VAL A 112 4.10 -15.64 -0.64
CA VAL A 112 2.82 -15.05 -1.02
C VAL A 112 2.63 -15.22 -2.52
N HIS A 113 1.44 -15.63 -2.93
CA HIS A 113 1.00 -15.60 -4.31
C HIS A 113 -0.21 -14.68 -4.43
N VAL A 114 -0.21 -13.78 -5.38
CA VAL A 114 -1.36 -12.91 -5.67
C VAL A 114 -2.10 -13.50 -6.85
N VAL A 115 -3.44 -13.54 -6.80
CA VAL A 115 -4.23 -14.05 -7.93
C VAL A 115 -3.96 -13.22 -9.18
N GLY A 116 -3.58 -13.90 -10.27
CA GLY A 116 -3.08 -13.27 -11.50
C GLY A 116 -1.57 -13.06 -11.45
N GLU A 117 -1.05 -12.11 -12.21
CA GLU A 117 0.36 -11.71 -12.14
C GLU A 117 0.61 -10.66 -11.04
N ARG A 118 -0.38 -9.80 -10.82
CA ARG A 118 -0.40 -8.73 -9.81
C ARG A 118 -1.83 -8.30 -9.56
N LEU A 119 -2.13 -7.85 -8.34
CA LEU A 119 -3.41 -7.24 -8.03
C LEU A 119 -3.28 -5.73 -8.16
N VAL A 120 -4.20 -5.09 -8.89
CA VAL A 120 -4.22 -3.63 -9.09
C VAL A 120 -5.45 -3.07 -8.40
N LEU A 121 -5.23 -2.12 -7.48
CA LEU A 121 -6.26 -1.47 -6.68
C LEU A 121 -6.25 0.04 -6.97
N GLY A 122 -7.44 0.63 -7.08
CA GLY A 122 -7.62 2.08 -7.13
C GLY A 122 -7.66 2.70 -5.73
N PRO A 123 -7.87 4.02 -5.60
CA PRO A 123 -8.12 4.63 -4.31
C PRO A 123 -9.40 4.10 -3.64
N GLY A 124 -9.45 4.17 -2.32
CA GLY A 124 -10.56 3.72 -1.48
C GLY A 124 -10.29 2.43 -0.70
N GLU A 125 -11.33 1.93 -0.04
CA GLU A 125 -11.26 0.72 0.77
C GLU A 125 -11.34 -0.54 -0.10
N HIS A 126 -10.39 -1.47 0.11
CA HIS A 126 -10.33 -2.76 -0.57
C HIS A 126 -10.18 -3.88 0.44
N ARG A 127 -11.06 -4.88 0.35
CA ARG A 127 -10.96 -6.07 1.19
C ARG A 127 -10.21 -7.16 0.44
N LEU A 128 -9.13 -7.63 1.04
CA LEU A 128 -8.35 -8.76 0.56
C LEU A 128 -8.63 -9.99 1.40
N ARG A 129 -8.72 -11.13 0.72
CA ARG A 129 -8.78 -12.46 1.31
C ARG A 129 -7.44 -13.15 1.14
N LEU A 130 -6.81 -13.47 2.25
CA LEU A 130 -5.61 -14.28 2.36
C LEU A 130 -6.05 -15.72 2.63
N THR A 131 -5.58 -16.67 1.84
CA THR A 131 -5.90 -18.10 1.98
C THR A 131 -4.62 -18.89 2.07
N LEU A 132 -4.43 -19.68 3.12
CA LEU A 132 -3.31 -20.61 3.18
C LEU A 132 -3.59 -21.78 2.24
N ALA A 133 -2.66 -22.05 1.35
CA ALA A 133 -2.69 -23.18 0.44
C ALA A 133 -1.34 -23.88 0.45
N ALA A 134 -1.27 -25.04 -0.18
CA ALA A 134 -0.01 -25.71 -0.48
C ALA A 134 0.10 -25.94 -1.98
N ASN A 135 1.30 -25.73 -2.51
CA ASN A 135 1.67 -26.06 -3.88
C ASN A 135 2.85 -27.05 -3.88
N THR A 136 3.34 -27.41 -5.07
CA THR A 136 4.47 -28.34 -5.26
C THR A 136 5.75 -27.89 -4.58
N ALA A 137 5.88 -26.61 -4.23
CA ALA A 137 7.05 -26.03 -3.58
C ALA A 137 6.80 -25.67 -2.10
N GLY A 138 5.69 -26.12 -1.51
CA GLY A 138 5.38 -25.97 -0.09
C GLY A 138 4.18 -25.05 0.21
N PRO A 139 4.05 -24.59 1.48
CA PRO A 139 2.98 -23.68 1.88
C PRO A 139 3.09 -22.32 1.20
N VAL A 140 1.97 -21.77 0.77
CA VAL A 140 1.86 -20.48 0.11
C VAL A 140 0.58 -19.77 0.54
N VAL A 141 0.67 -18.47 0.81
CA VAL A 141 -0.49 -17.62 1.12
C VAL A 141 -0.99 -16.99 -0.17
N VAL A 142 -2.21 -17.33 -0.58
CA VAL A 142 -2.87 -16.78 -1.77
C VAL A 142 -3.67 -15.54 -1.38
N VAL A 143 -3.34 -14.41 -2.00
CA VAL A 143 -4.01 -13.12 -1.84
C VAL A 143 -4.95 -12.89 -3.01
N ALA A 144 -6.21 -12.66 -2.72
CA ALA A 144 -7.24 -12.33 -3.70
C ALA A 144 -8.12 -11.17 -3.21
N PRO A 145 -8.83 -10.45 -4.09
CA PRO A 145 -9.99 -9.66 -3.68
C PRO A 145 -11.00 -10.55 -2.95
N ALA A 146 -11.61 -10.03 -1.89
CA ALA A 146 -12.59 -10.76 -1.08
C ALA A 146 -13.90 -10.99 -1.82
#